data_AF-A0A8B6G9Q4-F1
#
_entry.id   AF-A0A8B6G9Q4-F1
#
_cell.length_a   1.000
_cell.length_b   1.000
_cell.length_c   1.000
_cell.angle_alpha   90.00
_cell.angle_beta   90.00
_cell.angle_gamma   90.00
#
_symmetry.space_group_name_H-M   'P 1'
#
loop_
_entity.id
_entity.type
_entity.pdbx_description
1 polymer ?
#
loop_
_entity_poly.entity_id
_entity_poly.type
_entity_poly.pdbx_seq_one_letter_code
_entity_poly.pdbx_strand_id
1 'polypeptide(L)'
;MNEKASTSAGIKREIPPELQNQIDEIALKHPREAAISSDLDDDQKRWLVVGICLHSVISPALRKYVDSILTICYNELIHNYKIDTQIYPGHLQRDPQTGIFLNYEAVNNNKASYGKNVAKYDYTIKNAVDLSKLFLQTHMAHYTCFDETCDSSALLGLILNIAKFDPAIKSDADNVRKTIRNPWAHCHFSEWDTAKYSNSFQLMKKLVKDLKLSIHEEKLTIEEMEKWEMNGQHFLSKTTHGLEVLNEFRQETHDLAVYATLVAEGSDDQFKFSTQDKTLKRQATQIEELEGEARQCACRDSHNFDIEHWKEQDVMFVQTPVVKLISQILETKPTVLIVGEPGIGK
;
A
#
# COMPACT_ATOMS: atom_id res chain seq x y z
N MET A 1 43.25 -16.34 43.97
CA MET A 1 42.18 -15.32 43.93
C MET A 1 41.06 -15.90 43.10
N ASN A 2 39.92 -16.17 43.73
CA ASN A 2 38.74 -16.79 43.13
C ASN A 2 37.86 -15.72 42.50
N GLU A 3 37.60 -15.81 41.20
CA GLU A 3 36.65 -14.95 40.49
C GLU A 3 35.34 -15.72 40.33
N LYS A 4 34.30 -15.27 41.04
CA LYS A 4 32.94 -15.84 41.00
C LYS A 4 32.16 -15.21 39.85
N ALA A 5 31.60 -16.05 38.99
CA ALA A 5 30.56 -15.68 38.03
C ALA A 5 29.27 -15.27 38.76
N SER A 6 28.68 -14.14 38.36
CA SER A 6 27.32 -13.72 38.77
C SER A 6 26.31 -14.18 37.73
N THR A 7 25.42 -15.09 38.12
CA THR A 7 24.19 -15.45 37.41
C THR A 7 23.03 -14.62 37.96
N SER A 8 22.36 -13.87 37.08
CA SER A 8 21.10 -13.18 37.39
C SER A 8 19.95 -14.20 37.36
N ALA A 9 19.44 -14.56 38.54
CA ALA A 9 18.25 -15.38 38.70
C ALA A 9 17.00 -14.49 38.71
N GLY A 10 16.21 -14.54 37.63
CA GLY A 10 14.90 -13.90 37.56
C GLY A 10 13.91 -14.59 38.49
N ILE A 11 13.31 -13.82 39.40
CA ILE A 11 12.26 -14.25 40.32
C ILE A 11 10.97 -14.50 39.52
N LYS A 12 10.60 -15.77 39.30
CA LYS A 12 9.24 -16.13 38.88
C LYS A 12 8.29 -15.94 40.07
N ARG A 13 7.39 -14.96 39.99
CA ARG A 13 6.28 -14.82 40.93
C ARG A 13 5.11 -15.66 40.42
N GLU A 14 4.78 -16.75 41.12
CA GLU A 14 3.56 -17.52 40.88
C GLU A 14 2.38 -16.82 41.54
N ILE A 15 1.23 -16.83 40.85
CA ILE A 15 0.00 -16.19 41.32
C ILE A 15 -0.58 -17.04 42.46
N PRO A 16 -0.92 -16.44 43.61
CA PRO A 16 -1.53 -17.17 44.72
C PRO A 16 -2.81 -17.93 44.31
N PRO A 17 -3.01 -19.17 44.77
CA PRO A 17 -4.16 -20.01 44.37
C PRO A 17 -5.53 -19.36 44.62
N GLU A 18 -5.68 -18.60 45.70
CA GLU A 18 -6.90 -17.83 45.99
C GLU A 18 -7.21 -16.77 44.92
N LEU A 19 -6.21 -16.14 44.31
CA LEU A 19 -6.40 -15.19 43.23
C LEU A 19 -6.76 -15.90 41.92
N GLN A 20 -6.17 -17.07 41.67
CA GLN A 20 -6.52 -17.89 40.51
C GLN A 20 -7.98 -18.36 40.56
N ASN A 21 -8.45 -18.80 41.74
CA ASN A 21 -9.84 -19.21 41.93
C ASN A 21 -10.83 -18.04 41.79
N GLN A 22 -10.46 -16.82 42.20
CA GLN A 22 -11.28 -15.62 41.98
C GLN A 22 -11.33 -15.23 40.50
N ILE A 23 -10.22 -15.35 39.77
CA ILE A 23 -10.16 -15.12 38.33
C ILE A 23 -11.07 -16.12 37.59
N ASP A 24 -11.03 -17.38 37.98
CA ASP A 24 -11.83 -18.44 37.37
C ASP A 24 -13.34 -18.29 37.69
N GLU A 25 -13.71 -17.89 38.92
CA GLU A 25 -15.10 -17.56 39.28
C GLU A 25 -15.64 -16.34 38.51
N ILE A 26 -14.81 -15.31 38.29
CA ILE A 26 -15.19 -14.11 37.52
C ILE A 26 -15.38 -14.47 36.04
N ALA A 27 -14.51 -15.33 35.49
CA ALA A 27 -14.62 -15.84 34.12
C ALA A 27 -15.86 -16.74 33.91
N LEU A 28 -16.32 -17.42 34.96
CA LEU A 28 -17.51 -18.27 34.91
C LEU A 28 -18.82 -17.47 35.08
N LYS A 29 -18.83 -16.44 35.94
CA LYS A 29 -20.02 -15.59 36.20
C LYS A 29 -20.28 -14.56 35.10
N HIS A 30 -19.25 -14.18 34.36
CA HIS A 30 -19.36 -13.33 33.18
C HIS A 30 -18.67 -14.06 32.02
N PRO A 31 -19.38 -14.91 31.25
CA PRO A 31 -18.84 -15.35 29.99
C PRO A 31 -18.47 -14.09 29.23
N ARG A 32 -17.17 -13.90 28.96
CA ARG A 32 -16.73 -12.90 28.00
C ARG A 32 -17.25 -13.36 26.65
N GLU A 33 -18.51 -13.07 26.36
CA GLU A 33 -18.80 -12.41 25.11
C GLU A 33 -18.10 -11.05 25.22
N ALA A 34 -16.78 -11.06 24.97
CA ALA A 34 -16.19 -9.92 24.35
C ALA A 34 -17.00 -9.77 23.06
N ALA A 35 -17.99 -8.88 23.10
CA ALA A 35 -18.44 -8.18 21.92
C ALA A 35 -17.21 -7.42 21.43
N ILE A 36 -16.31 -8.15 20.77
CA ILE A 36 -15.40 -7.60 19.80
C ILE A 36 -16.38 -6.97 18.82
N SER A 37 -16.49 -5.65 18.80
CA SER A 37 -16.99 -4.97 17.61
C SER A 37 -16.00 -5.38 16.52
N SER A 38 -16.31 -6.51 15.89
CA SER A 38 -15.54 -7.12 14.81
C SER A 38 -16.07 -6.50 13.53
N ASP A 39 -15.96 -5.18 13.44
CA ASP A 39 -16.66 -4.34 12.45
C ASP A 39 -16.06 -4.44 11.04
N LEU A 40 -15.21 -5.43 10.79
CA LEU A 40 -14.81 -5.81 9.44
C LEU A 40 -15.54 -7.08 9.02
N ASP A 41 -16.28 -6.98 7.91
CA ASP A 41 -16.74 -8.15 7.21
C ASP A 41 -15.57 -8.95 6.63
N ASP A 42 -15.90 -10.15 6.19
CA ASP A 42 -14.93 -11.11 5.71
C ASP A 42 -14.17 -10.62 4.47
N ASP A 43 -14.81 -9.84 3.60
CA ASP A 43 -14.21 -9.31 2.37
C ASP A 43 -13.27 -8.15 2.69
N GLN A 44 -13.64 -7.28 3.64
CA GLN A 44 -12.78 -6.23 4.17
C GLN A 44 -11.51 -6.80 4.81
N LYS A 45 -11.62 -7.94 5.52
CA LYS A 45 -10.44 -8.63 6.06
C LYS A 45 -9.54 -9.18 4.97
N ARG A 46 -10.09 -9.79 3.92
CA ARG A 46 -9.31 -10.28 2.76
C ARG A 46 -8.59 -9.13 2.04
N TRP A 47 -9.31 -8.03 1.80
CA TRP A 47 -8.73 -6.79 1.26
C TRP A 47 -7.57 -6.29 2.11
N LEU A 48 -7.74 -6.26 3.44
CA LEU A 48 -6.72 -5.78 4.38
C LEU A 48 -5.46 -6.64 4.34
N VAL A 49 -5.61 -7.96 4.46
CA VAL A 49 -4.49 -8.92 4.47
C VAL A 49 -3.69 -8.82 3.18
N VAL A 50 -4.36 -8.77 2.03
CA VAL A 50 -3.68 -8.65 0.74
C VAL A 50 -2.97 -7.31 0.61
N GLY A 51 -3.57 -6.22 1.10
CA GLY A 51 -2.95 -4.91 1.15
C GLY A 51 -1.66 -4.87 1.96
N ILE A 52 -1.70 -5.45 3.16
CA ILE A 52 -0.53 -5.57 4.03
C ILE A 52 0.56 -6.37 3.32
N CYS A 53 0.24 -7.57 2.81
CA CYS A 53 1.23 -8.40 2.10
C CYS A 53 1.84 -7.65 0.90
N LEU A 54 1.04 -6.92 0.12
CA LEU A 54 1.52 -6.11 -1.00
C LEU A 54 2.50 -5.02 -0.54
N HIS A 55 2.23 -4.38 0.60
CA HIS A 55 3.04 -3.29 1.13
C HIS A 55 4.28 -3.77 1.90
N SER A 56 4.11 -4.65 2.89
CA SER A 56 5.17 -5.05 3.83
C SER A 56 6.07 -6.17 3.32
N VAL A 57 5.61 -6.97 2.34
CA VAL A 57 6.38 -8.10 1.80
C VAL A 57 6.80 -7.87 0.37
N ILE A 58 5.83 -7.58 -0.52
CA ILE A 58 6.11 -7.48 -1.96
C ILE A 58 6.87 -6.21 -2.31
N SER A 59 6.45 -5.05 -1.79
CA SER A 59 7.07 -3.78 -2.15
C SER A 59 8.57 -3.73 -1.80
N PRO A 60 9.04 -4.20 -0.63
CA PRO A 60 10.48 -4.30 -0.34
C PRO A 60 11.27 -5.13 -1.36
N ALA A 61 10.75 -6.30 -1.76
CA ALA A 61 11.39 -7.15 -2.76
C ALA A 61 11.48 -6.43 -4.12
N LEU A 62 10.40 -5.76 -4.54
CA LEU A 62 10.38 -4.98 -5.78
C LEU A 62 11.32 -3.78 -5.73
N ARG A 63 11.41 -3.04 -4.61
CA ARG A 63 12.34 -1.90 -4.46
C ARG A 63 13.78 -2.31 -4.74
N LYS A 64 14.24 -3.38 -4.10
CA LYS A 64 15.60 -3.89 -4.29
C LYS A 64 15.87 -4.29 -5.73
N TYR A 65 14.92 -4.99 -6.34
CA TYR A 65 15.02 -5.42 -7.73
C TYR A 65 15.06 -4.23 -8.70
N VAL A 66 14.12 -3.30 -8.56
CA VAL A 66 13.98 -2.10 -9.38
C VAL A 66 15.21 -1.19 -9.28
N ASP A 67 15.72 -0.95 -8.07
CA ASP A 67 16.92 -0.14 -7.83
C ASP A 67 18.15 -0.70 -8.57
N SER A 68 18.33 -2.03 -8.54
CA SER A 68 19.46 -2.68 -9.21
C SER A 68 19.44 -2.46 -10.73
N ILE A 69 18.26 -2.52 -11.36
CA ILE A 69 18.11 -2.36 -12.81
C ILE A 69 18.22 -0.89 -13.21
N LEU A 70 17.61 0.01 -12.43
CA LEU A 70 17.64 1.44 -12.70
C LEU A 70 19.03 2.04 -12.55
N THR A 71 19.81 1.55 -11.59
CA THR A 71 21.22 1.94 -11.45
C THR A 71 22.02 1.65 -12.73
N ILE A 72 21.78 0.48 -13.35
CA ILE A 72 22.44 0.13 -14.63
C ILE A 72 21.90 1.02 -15.75
N CYS A 73 20.59 1.22 -15.84
CA CYS A 73 19.98 2.08 -16.87
C CYS A 73 20.52 3.52 -16.80
N TYR A 74 20.65 4.06 -15.58
CA TYR A 74 21.17 5.41 -15.35
C TYR A 74 22.60 5.57 -15.87
N ASN A 75 23.49 4.63 -15.54
CA ASN A 75 24.87 4.67 -16.01
C ASN A 75 24.98 4.57 -17.55
N GLU A 76 24.14 3.74 -18.18
CA GLU A 76 24.06 3.66 -19.65
C GLU A 76 23.58 4.96 -20.28
N LEU A 77 22.57 5.61 -19.69
CA LEU A 77 22.04 6.87 -20.19
C LEU A 77 23.01 8.05 -19.99
N ILE A 78 23.78 8.07 -18.90
CA ILE A 78 24.91 9.00 -18.74
C ILE A 78 25.93 8.79 -19.87
N HIS A 79 26.34 7.54 -20.09
CA HIS A 79 27.38 7.24 -21.07
C HIS A 79 26.95 7.66 -22.49
N ASN A 80 25.73 7.27 -22.89
CA ASN A 80 25.26 7.38 -24.27
C ASN A 80 24.58 8.73 -24.58
N TYR A 81 23.91 9.34 -23.60
CA TYR A 81 23.04 10.51 -23.83
C TYR A 81 23.34 11.69 -22.91
N LYS A 82 24.33 11.58 -22.00
CA LYS A 82 24.73 12.65 -21.07
C LYS A 82 23.54 13.20 -20.28
N ILE A 83 22.65 12.30 -19.86
CA ILE A 83 21.37 12.64 -19.22
C ILE A 83 21.54 13.47 -17.93
N ASP A 84 22.71 13.39 -17.31
CA ASP A 84 23.15 14.14 -16.13
C ASP A 84 23.57 15.59 -16.42
N THR A 85 23.58 16.03 -17.69
CA THR A 85 23.96 17.40 -18.07
C THR A 85 23.04 18.00 -19.13
N GLN A 86 21.90 17.37 -19.39
CA GLN A 86 20.97 17.82 -20.42
C GLN A 86 20.33 19.17 -20.10
N ILE A 87 20.09 19.94 -21.15
CA ILE A 87 19.40 21.24 -21.12
C ILE A 87 18.23 21.22 -22.12
N TYR A 88 17.32 22.18 -22.01
CA TYR A 88 16.07 22.22 -22.79
C TYR A 88 16.22 21.90 -24.30
N PRO A 89 17.16 22.50 -25.07
CA PRO A 89 17.22 22.23 -26.50
C PRO A 89 17.68 20.82 -26.89
N GLY A 90 18.36 20.09 -25.99
CA GLY A 90 19.02 18.81 -26.30
C GLY A 90 18.65 17.67 -25.36
N HIS A 91 17.62 17.84 -24.53
CA HIS A 91 17.19 16.79 -23.63
C HIS A 91 16.50 15.64 -24.38
N LEU A 92 16.57 14.45 -23.77
CA LEU A 92 15.97 13.25 -24.30
C LEU A 92 14.46 13.28 -24.07
N GLN A 93 13.66 13.59 -25.10
CA GLN A 93 12.20 13.67 -24.93
C GLN A 93 11.53 12.31 -24.74
N ARG A 94 12.14 11.25 -25.27
CA ARG A 94 11.60 9.89 -25.25
C ARG A 94 12.69 8.90 -24.90
N ASP A 95 12.31 7.84 -24.21
CA ASP A 95 13.20 6.70 -23.99
C ASP A 95 13.62 6.08 -25.33
N PRO A 96 14.93 5.90 -25.61
CA PRO A 96 15.41 5.40 -26.89
C PRO A 96 14.97 3.97 -27.21
N GLN A 97 14.63 3.16 -26.20
CA GLN A 97 14.31 1.75 -26.37
C GLN A 97 12.81 1.53 -26.55
N THR A 98 11.97 2.23 -25.80
CA THR A 98 10.51 2.07 -25.79
C THR A 98 9.78 3.16 -26.57
N GLY A 99 10.40 4.32 -26.79
CA GLY A 99 9.74 5.50 -27.37
C GLY A 99 8.77 6.21 -26.43
N ILE A 100 8.64 5.78 -25.17
CA ILE A 100 7.78 6.42 -24.17
C ILE A 100 8.29 7.83 -23.87
N PHE A 101 7.38 8.79 -23.72
CA PHE A 101 7.73 10.16 -23.33
C PHE A 101 8.29 10.20 -21.91
N LEU A 102 9.42 10.88 -21.73
CA LEU A 102 10.05 11.06 -20.43
C LEU A 102 9.41 12.25 -19.69
N ASN A 103 8.91 11.99 -18.48
CA ASN A 103 8.17 12.95 -17.68
C ASN A 103 9.09 13.87 -16.87
N TYR A 104 9.68 14.88 -17.52
CA TYR A 104 10.52 15.87 -16.82
C TYR A 104 9.74 16.78 -15.85
N GLU A 105 8.41 16.81 -15.90
CA GLU A 105 7.59 17.52 -14.91
C GLU A 105 7.75 16.92 -13.50
N ALA A 106 8.00 15.60 -13.41
CA ALA A 106 8.09 14.84 -12.18
C ALA A 106 9.45 14.92 -11.45
N VAL A 107 10.46 15.56 -12.04
CA VAL A 107 11.81 15.68 -11.47
C VAL A 107 12.15 17.12 -11.13
N ASN A 108 13.18 17.32 -10.31
CA ASN A 108 13.75 18.64 -9.96
C ASN A 108 12.73 19.70 -9.53
N ASN A 109 11.58 19.28 -8.99
CA ASN A 109 10.48 20.16 -8.64
C ASN A 109 9.99 21.05 -9.81
N ASN A 110 10.13 20.57 -11.05
CA ASN A 110 9.86 21.33 -12.27
C ASN A 110 8.40 21.79 -12.35
N LYS A 111 7.44 20.90 -12.02
CA LYS A 111 6.02 21.26 -11.98
C LYS A 111 5.73 22.44 -11.06
N ALA A 112 6.18 22.36 -9.81
CA ALA A 112 5.85 23.37 -8.81
C ALA A 112 6.58 24.70 -9.10
N SER A 113 7.81 24.62 -9.63
CA SER A 113 8.65 25.79 -9.85
C SER A 113 8.28 26.57 -11.11
N TYR A 114 7.88 25.86 -12.17
CA TYR A 114 7.73 26.44 -13.51
C TYR A 114 6.37 26.17 -14.15
N GLY A 115 5.51 25.35 -13.53
CA GLY A 115 4.18 25.02 -14.05
C GLY A 115 4.28 24.47 -15.46
N LYS A 116 3.58 25.09 -16.40
CA LYS A 116 3.59 24.69 -17.83
C LYS A 116 4.78 25.24 -18.62
N ASN A 117 5.68 26.00 -18.00
CA ASN A 117 6.82 26.61 -18.70
C ASN A 117 7.98 25.61 -18.83
N VAL A 118 7.80 24.62 -19.71
CA VAL A 118 8.75 23.52 -19.94
C VAL A 118 10.14 24.02 -20.32
N ALA A 119 10.26 25.15 -21.02
CA ALA A 119 11.56 25.72 -21.41
C ALA A 119 12.45 26.13 -20.22
N LYS A 120 11.87 26.28 -19.01
CA LYS A 120 12.59 26.62 -17.78
C LYS A 120 12.90 25.42 -16.89
N TYR A 121 12.45 24.22 -17.25
CA TYR A 121 12.70 23.03 -16.44
C TYR A 121 14.20 22.74 -16.31
N ASP A 122 14.59 22.18 -15.18
CA ASP A 122 15.90 21.53 -15.00
C ASP A 122 15.81 20.11 -15.56
N TYR A 123 16.53 19.88 -16.65
CA TYR A 123 16.58 18.62 -17.40
C TYR A 123 17.71 17.68 -16.93
N THR A 124 18.45 18.08 -15.90
CA THR A 124 19.54 17.30 -15.32
C THR A 124 19.00 16.14 -14.48
N ILE A 125 19.39 14.91 -14.79
CA ILE A 125 19.03 13.73 -13.99
C ILE A 125 20.22 13.34 -13.12
N LYS A 126 20.08 13.47 -11.80
CA LYS A 126 21.25 13.42 -10.87
C LYS A 126 21.57 12.02 -10.38
N ASN A 127 20.60 11.11 -10.42
CA ASN A 127 20.72 9.76 -9.90
C ASN A 127 19.62 8.85 -10.48
N ALA A 128 19.67 7.56 -10.10
CA ALA A 128 18.70 6.55 -10.53
C ALA A 128 17.27 6.83 -10.04
N VAL A 129 17.09 7.51 -8.90
CA VAL A 129 15.78 7.89 -8.37
C VAL A 129 15.15 9.01 -9.20
N ASP A 130 15.93 10.01 -9.62
CA ASP A 130 15.44 11.04 -10.55
C ASP A 130 15.11 10.41 -11.91
N LEU A 131 15.94 9.48 -12.39
CA LEU A 131 15.67 8.76 -13.64
C LEU A 131 14.33 8.02 -13.57
N SER A 132 14.05 7.32 -12.47
CA SER A 132 12.84 6.50 -12.34
C SER A 132 11.57 7.33 -12.43
N LYS A 133 11.57 8.54 -11.87
CA LYS A 133 10.44 9.48 -11.95
C LYS A 133 10.06 9.86 -13.38
N LEU A 134 11.01 9.84 -14.33
CA LEU A 134 10.72 10.11 -15.74
C LEU A 134 9.80 9.06 -16.38
N PHE A 135 9.75 7.85 -15.84
CA PHE A 135 8.92 6.74 -16.36
C PHE A 135 7.56 6.65 -15.67
N LEU A 136 7.22 7.61 -14.82
CA LEU A 136 6.01 7.60 -14.00
C LEU A 136 5.15 8.82 -14.26
N GLN A 137 3.86 8.70 -13.95
CA GLN A 137 3.00 9.86 -13.85
C GLN A 137 3.42 10.71 -12.65
N THR A 138 3.23 12.02 -12.73
CA THR A 138 3.67 12.96 -11.68
C THR A 138 3.14 12.58 -10.29
N HIS A 139 1.88 12.14 -10.20
CA HIS A 139 1.25 11.76 -8.92
C HIS A 139 1.82 10.47 -8.30
N MET A 140 2.62 9.70 -9.03
CA MET A 140 3.30 8.49 -8.54
C MET A 140 4.77 8.75 -8.18
N ALA A 141 5.29 9.95 -8.49
CA ALA A 141 6.72 10.27 -8.50
C ALA A 141 7.18 11.07 -7.27
N HIS A 142 6.44 10.99 -6.15
CA HIS A 142 6.69 11.78 -4.94
C HIS A 142 7.76 11.21 -4.00
N TYR A 143 8.26 10.00 -4.25
CA TYR A 143 9.28 9.36 -3.42
C TYR A 143 10.66 10.01 -3.55
N THR A 144 11.47 9.93 -2.50
CA THR A 144 12.81 10.53 -2.44
C THR A 144 13.93 9.50 -2.60
N CYS A 145 13.64 8.22 -2.36
CA CYS A 145 14.52 7.09 -2.66
C CYS A 145 13.68 5.80 -2.84
N PHE A 146 14.33 4.66 -3.15
CA PHE A 146 13.68 3.35 -3.23
C PHE A 146 13.45 2.74 -1.84
N ASP A 147 12.81 3.51 -0.96
CA ASP A 147 12.43 3.12 0.39
C ASP A 147 10.91 3.00 0.50
N GLU A 148 10.39 3.03 1.73
CA GLU A 148 8.97 2.97 2.03
C GLU A 148 8.13 4.00 1.27
N THR A 149 8.69 5.18 0.95
CA THR A 149 8.01 6.24 0.19
C THR A 149 7.71 5.84 -1.25
N CYS A 150 8.46 4.89 -1.83
CA CYS A 150 8.21 4.30 -3.13
C CYS A 150 7.21 3.14 -3.00
N ASP A 151 5.94 3.39 -3.32
CA ASP A 151 4.87 2.38 -3.23
C ASP A 151 4.85 1.36 -4.37
N SER A 152 4.01 0.35 -4.20
CA SER A 152 3.69 -0.64 -5.23
C SER A 152 3.17 -0.02 -6.52
N SER A 153 2.50 1.14 -6.48
CA SER A 153 2.10 1.88 -7.69
C SER A 153 3.30 2.22 -8.55
N ALA A 154 4.25 2.95 -7.95
CA ALA A 154 5.46 3.41 -8.60
C ALA A 154 6.29 2.21 -9.06
N LEU A 155 6.51 1.23 -8.18
CA LEU A 155 7.33 0.05 -8.47
C LEU A 155 6.78 -0.76 -9.66
N LEU A 156 5.47 -1.05 -9.67
CA LEU A 156 4.84 -1.76 -10.78
C LEU A 156 4.85 -0.91 -12.06
N GLY A 157 4.63 0.40 -11.96
CA GLY A 157 4.74 1.32 -13.10
C GLY A 157 6.13 1.34 -13.73
N LEU A 158 7.18 1.36 -12.90
CA LEU A 158 8.58 1.32 -13.37
C LEU A 158 8.87 0.03 -14.14
N ILE A 159 8.47 -1.12 -13.59
CA ILE A 159 8.67 -2.42 -14.24
C ILE A 159 7.99 -2.43 -15.63
N LEU A 160 6.78 -1.87 -15.72
CA LEU A 160 6.02 -1.84 -16.98
C LEU A 160 6.59 -0.87 -18.02
N ASN A 161 7.14 0.26 -17.61
CA ASN A 161 7.54 1.32 -18.54
C ASN A 161 9.01 1.26 -18.96
N ILE A 162 9.87 0.59 -18.21
CA ILE A 162 11.30 0.49 -18.55
C ILE A 162 11.53 -0.75 -19.42
N ALA A 163 12.27 -0.60 -20.52
CA ALA A 163 12.56 -1.68 -21.48
C ALA A 163 13.43 -2.80 -20.89
N LYS A 164 14.29 -2.47 -19.92
CA LYS A 164 15.30 -3.39 -19.41
C LYS A 164 14.76 -4.54 -18.56
N PHE A 165 13.50 -4.44 -18.12
CA PHE A 165 12.83 -5.52 -17.41
C PHE A 165 12.41 -6.64 -18.36
N ASP A 166 12.54 -7.89 -17.90
CA ASP A 166 12.18 -9.09 -18.65
C ASP A 166 10.68 -9.06 -19.03
N PRO A 167 10.29 -9.32 -20.29
CA PRO A 167 8.89 -9.30 -20.71
C PRO A 167 7.96 -10.19 -19.88
N ALA A 168 8.46 -11.33 -19.37
CA ALA A 168 7.67 -12.19 -18.49
C ALA A 168 7.36 -11.49 -17.14
N ILE A 169 8.36 -10.83 -16.56
CA ILE A 169 8.21 -10.04 -15.32
C ILE A 169 7.25 -8.87 -15.56
N LYS A 170 7.33 -8.21 -16.72
CA LYS A 170 6.40 -7.14 -17.08
C LYS A 170 4.96 -7.65 -17.15
N SER A 171 4.74 -8.81 -17.76
CA SER A 171 3.42 -9.45 -17.80
C SER A 171 2.88 -9.74 -16.39
N ASP A 172 3.73 -10.26 -15.50
CA ASP A 172 3.35 -10.56 -14.13
C ASP A 172 3.08 -9.30 -13.29
N ALA A 173 3.90 -8.27 -13.44
CA ALA A 173 3.69 -6.98 -12.81
C ALA A 173 2.38 -6.33 -13.27
N ASP A 174 2.02 -6.48 -14.55
CA ASP A 174 0.74 -5.99 -15.07
C ASP A 174 -0.44 -6.74 -14.46
N ASN A 175 -0.32 -8.06 -14.30
CA ASN A 175 -1.33 -8.89 -13.63
C ASN A 175 -1.53 -8.48 -12.18
N VAL A 176 -0.45 -8.28 -11.41
CA VAL A 176 -0.51 -7.78 -10.02
C VAL A 176 -1.12 -6.38 -9.97
N ARG A 177 -0.72 -5.48 -10.88
CA ARG A 177 -1.26 -4.12 -10.95
C ARG A 177 -2.77 -4.11 -11.19
N LYS A 178 -3.23 -4.81 -12.22
CA LYS A 178 -4.64 -4.82 -12.66
C LYS A 178 -5.55 -5.60 -11.73
N THR A 179 -5.09 -6.73 -11.19
CA THR A 179 -5.95 -7.67 -10.45
C THR A 179 -5.92 -7.42 -8.94
N ILE A 180 -4.83 -6.83 -8.44
CA ILE A 180 -4.58 -6.70 -6.99
C ILE A 180 -4.46 -5.24 -6.60
N ARG A 181 -3.40 -4.54 -7.02
CA ARG A 181 -3.10 -3.17 -6.53
C ARG A 181 -4.21 -2.19 -6.86
N ASN A 182 -4.70 -2.17 -8.11
CA ASN A 182 -5.75 -1.23 -8.53
C ASN A 182 -7.08 -1.51 -7.81
N PRO A 183 -7.64 -2.74 -7.82
CA PRO A 183 -8.83 -3.04 -7.03
C PRO A 183 -8.66 -2.77 -5.53
N TRP A 184 -7.45 -2.97 -5.00
CA TRP A 184 -7.16 -2.70 -3.59
C TRP A 184 -7.25 -1.21 -3.28
N ALA A 185 -6.66 -0.37 -4.14
CA ALA A 185 -6.76 1.08 -4.05
C ALA A 185 -8.22 1.59 -4.09
N HIS A 186 -9.11 0.95 -4.84
CA HIS A 186 -10.50 1.41 -4.98
C HIS A 186 -11.45 0.97 -3.85
N CYS A 187 -11.00 0.14 -2.89
CA CYS A 187 -11.80 -0.28 -1.74
C CYS A 187 -13.16 -0.93 -2.07
N HIS A 188 -13.30 -1.56 -3.24
CA HIS A 188 -14.51 -2.31 -3.59
C HIS A 188 -14.52 -3.66 -2.86
N PHE A 189 -14.91 -3.67 -1.58
CA PHE A 189 -14.76 -4.84 -0.71
C PHE A 189 -15.43 -6.08 -1.26
N SER A 190 -16.63 -5.98 -1.84
CA SER A 190 -17.37 -7.13 -2.40
C SER A 190 -16.63 -7.91 -3.49
N GLU A 191 -15.55 -7.36 -4.08
CA GLU A 191 -14.71 -8.11 -5.02
C GLU A 191 -13.74 -9.08 -4.32
N TRP A 192 -13.47 -8.89 -3.03
CA TRP A 192 -12.46 -9.60 -2.27
C TRP A 192 -12.99 -10.91 -1.69
N ASP A 193 -13.57 -11.74 -2.54
CA ASP A 193 -14.01 -13.08 -2.17
C ASP A 193 -12.82 -14.05 -1.95
N THR A 194 -13.13 -15.28 -1.51
CA THR A 194 -12.13 -16.33 -1.28
C THR A 194 -11.30 -16.64 -2.53
N ALA A 195 -11.88 -16.59 -3.72
CA ALA A 195 -11.17 -16.89 -4.96
C ALA A 195 -10.19 -15.77 -5.32
N LYS A 196 -10.62 -14.50 -5.23
CA LYS A 196 -9.74 -13.34 -5.44
C LYS A 196 -8.62 -13.30 -4.42
N TYR A 197 -8.89 -13.62 -3.16
CA TYR A 197 -7.87 -13.71 -2.12
C TYR A 197 -6.78 -14.73 -2.47
N SER A 198 -7.15 -15.99 -2.76
CA SER A 198 -6.17 -17.02 -3.10
C SER A 198 -5.42 -16.71 -4.40
N ASN A 199 -6.13 -16.25 -5.43
CA ASN A 199 -5.51 -15.85 -6.70
C ASN A 199 -4.53 -14.67 -6.52
N SER A 200 -4.80 -13.73 -5.60
CA SER A 200 -3.91 -12.62 -5.32
C SER A 200 -2.55 -13.11 -4.80
N PHE A 201 -2.55 -14.04 -3.84
CA PHE A 201 -1.31 -14.64 -3.34
C PHE A 201 -0.58 -15.42 -4.44
N GLN A 202 -1.30 -16.17 -5.28
CA GLN A 202 -0.68 -16.90 -6.40
C GLN A 202 0.02 -15.97 -7.39
N LEU A 203 -0.64 -14.89 -7.81
CA LEU A 203 -0.07 -13.90 -8.73
C LEU A 203 1.14 -13.18 -8.12
N MET A 204 1.07 -12.77 -6.85
CA MET A 204 2.20 -12.16 -6.17
C MET A 204 3.38 -13.13 -6.01
N LYS A 205 3.14 -14.41 -5.67
CA LYS A 205 4.18 -15.44 -5.56
C LYS A 205 4.82 -15.71 -6.92
N LYS A 206 4.02 -15.71 -7.99
CA LYS A 206 4.54 -15.86 -9.36
C LYS A 206 5.47 -14.71 -9.73
N LEU A 207 5.05 -13.47 -9.48
CA LEU A 207 5.89 -12.30 -9.71
C LEU A 207 7.23 -12.43 -8.98
N VAL A 208 7.23 -12.76 -7.68
CA VAL A 208 8.46 -12.91 -6.87
C VAL A 208 9.41 -13.96 -7.45
N LYS A 209 8.90 -15.11 -7.89
CA LYS A 209 9.71 -16.16 -8.54
C LYS A 209 10.33 -15.69 -9.85
N ASP A 210 9.61 -14.86 -10.60
CA ASP A 210 10.09 -14.33 -11.88
C ASP A 210 11.10 -13.19 -11.72
N LEU A 211 11.17 -12.52 -10.54
CA LEU A 211 12.16 -11.47 -10.24
C LEU A 211 13.62 -11.97 -10.27
N LYS A 212 13.85 -13.30 -10.25
CA LYS A 212 15.18 -13.92 -10.21
C LYS A 212 16.03 -13.38 -9.04
N LEU A 213 15.41 -13.25 -7.86
CA LEU A 213 16.11 -12.89 -6.63
C LEU A 213 17.15 -13.96 -6.27
N SER A 214 18.00 -13.70 -5.26
CA SER A 214 18.81 -14.80 -4.73
C SER A 214 17.92 -15.88 -4.14
N ILE A 215 18.36 -17.15 -4.20
CA ILE A 215 17.60 -18.30 -3.68
C ILE A 215 17.15 -18.07 -2.23
N HIS A 216 17.99 -17.41 -1.42
CA HIS A 216 17.68 -17.11 -0.04
C HIS A 216 16.58 -16.04 0.08
N GLU A 217 16.67 -14.96 -0.69
CA GLU A 217 15.69 -13.87 -0.65
C GLU A 217 14.33 -14.30 -1.20
N GLU A 218 14.31 -14.98 -2.35
CA GLU A 218 13.07 -15.53 -2.91
C GLU A 218 12.38 -16.42 -1.88
N LYS A 219 13.13 -17.34 -1.26
CA LYS A 219 12.61 -18.23 -0.24
C LYS A 219 12.01 -17.46 0.94
N LEU A 220 12.74 -16.50 1.51
CA LEU A 220 12.25 -15.69 2.63
C LEU A 220 10.99 -14.89 2.26
N THR A 221 10.95 -14.29 1.07
CA THR A 221 9.78 -13.55 0.60
C THR A 221 8.59 -14.48 0.45
N ILE A 222 8.75 -15.66 -0.15
CA ILE A 222 7.66 -16.63 -0.33
C ILE A 222 7.18 -17.18 1.02
N GLU A 223 8.08 -17.50 1.95
CA GLU A 223 7.74 -17.96 3.31
C GLU A 223 6.93 -16.90 4.07
N GLU A 224 7.34 -15.62 3.99
CA GLU A 224 6.58 -14.54 4.64
C GLU A 224 5.20 -14.36 3.99
N MET A 225 5.08 -14.47 2.67
CA MET A 225 3.78 -14.45 2.00
C MET A 225 2.88 -15.61 2.44
N GLU A 226 3.41 -16.82 2.58
CA GLU A 226 2.66 -17.99 3.05
C GLU A 226 2.20 -17.82 4.49
N LYS A 227 3.04 -17.21 5.33
CA LYS A 227 2.67 -16.80 6.69
C LYS A 227 1.51 -15.81 6.66
N TRP A 228 1.57 -14.74 5.85
CA TRP A 228 0.46 -13.78 5.70
C TRP A 228 -0.82 -14.42 5.19
N GLU A 229 -0.72 -15.33 4.21
CA GLU A 229 -1.86 -16.05 3.65
C GLU A 229 -2.56 -16.90 4.73
N MET A 230 -1.79 -17.63 5.53
CA MET A 230 -2.26 -18.48 6.63
C MET A 230 -2.83 -17.65 7.79
N ASN A 231 -2.12 -16.61 8.20
CA ASN A 231 -2.53 -15.67 9.24
C ASN A 231 -3.86 -14.99 8.87
N GLY A 232 -4.05 -14.61 7.61
CA GLY A 232 -5.32 -14.09 7.11
C GLY A 232 -6.46 -15.10 7.22
N GLN A 233 -6.22 -16.39 6.91
CA GLN A 233 -7.24 -17.44 7.10
C GLN A 233 -7.61 -17.62 8.58
N HIS A 234 -6.62 -17.57 9.49
CA HIS A 234 -6.89 -17.60 10.93
C HIS A 234 -7.71 -16.40 11.39
N PHE A 235 -7.40 -15.20 10.88
CA PHE A 235 -8.14 -13.98 11.17
C PHE A 235 -9.60 -14.02 10.67
N LEU A 236 -9.84 -14.63 9.50
CA LEU A 236 -11.19 -14.89 8.99
C LEU A 236 -11.95 -15.89 9.87
N SER A 237 -11.28 -16.96 10.33
CA SER A 237 -11.89 -18.05 11.11
C SER A 237 -12.34 -17.70 12.54
N LYS A 238 -12.00 -16.51 13.06
CA LYS A 238 -12.29 -16.05 14.45
C LYS A 238 -11.82 -17.03 15.55
N THR A 239 -10.80 -17.83 15.28
CA THR A 239 -10.21 -18.77 16.26
C THR A 239 -9.37 -18.03 17.30
N THR A 240 -9.05 -18.67 18.44
CA THR A 240 -8.19 -18.08 19.49
C THR A 240 -6.82 -17.67 18.96
N HIS A 241 -6.26 -18.43 18.01
CA HIS A 241 -5.04 -18.06 17.28
C HIS A 241 -5.22 -16.78 16.45
N GLY A 242 -6.42 -16.56 15.88
CA GLY A 242 -6.77 -15.32 15.18
C GLY A 242 -6.71 -14.06 16.05
N LEU A 243 -6.86 -14.17 17.39
CA LEU A 243 -6.72 -13.04 18.32
C LEU A 243 -5.26 -12.61 18.53
N GLU A 244 -4.31 -13.56 18.47
CA GLU A 244 -2.88 -13.25 18.54
C GLU A 244 -2.41 -12.59 17.24
N VAL A 245 -2.87 -13.14 16.10
CA VAL A 245 -2.60 -12.59 14.77
C VAL A 245 -3.16 -11.18 14.63
N LEU A 246 -4.29 -10.88 15.27
CA LEU A 246 -4.88 -9.54 15.31
C LEU A 246 -3.94 -8.45 15.85
N ASN A 247 -3.03 -8.77 16.78
CA ASN A 247 -2.06 -7.79 17.27
C ASN A 247 -0.96 -7.51 16.23
N GLU A 248 -0.52 -8.54 15.50
CA GLU A 248 0.40 -8.39 14.36
C GLU A 248 -0.25 -7.55 13.25
N PHE A 249 -1.53 -7.81 12.93
CA PHE A 249 -2.32 -6.96 12.02
C PHE A 249 -2.42 -5.53 12.51
N ARG A 250 -2.65 -5.27 13.81
CA ARG A 250 -2.73 -3.90 14.35
C ARG A 250 -1.42 -3.13 14.17
N GLN A 251 -0.28 -3.79 14.36
CA GLN A 251 1.02 -3.15 14.16
C GLN A 251 1.25 -2.81 12.69
N GLU A 252 1.02 -3.76 11.78
CA GLU A 252 1.25 -3.57 10.35
C GLU A 252 0.24 -2.61 9.71
N THR A 253 -1.00 -2.61 10.20
CA THR A 253 -2.00 -1.59 9.82
C THR A 253 -1.63 -0.21 10.34
N HIS A 254 -1.04 -0.10 11.53
CA HIS A 254 -0.53 1.17 12.03
C HIS A 254 0.57 1.72 11.11
N ASP A 255 1.52 0.88 10.73
CA ASP A 255 2.63 1.28 9.86
C ASP A 255 2.12 1.68 8.45
N LEU A 256 1.12 0.96 7.93
CA LEU A 256 0.42 1.34 6.70
C LEU A 256 -0.37 2.65 6.84
N ALA A 257 -0.94 2.95 8.02
CA ALA A 257 -1.65 4.21 8.29
C ALA A 257 -0.71 5.40 8.30
N VAL A 258 0.43 5.24 8.97
CA VAL A 258 1.51 6.24 9.01
C VAL A 258 1.98 6.51 7.59
N TYR A 259 2.23 5.45 6.82
CA TYR A 259 2.58 5.55 5.42
C TYR A 259 1.55 6.36 4.61
N ALA A 260 0.28 5.96 4.65
CA ALA A 260 -0.77 6.60 3.88
C ALA A 260 -0.95 8.08 4.26
N THR A 261 -0.71 8.44 5.52
CA THR A 261 -0.71 9.83 6.00
C THR A 261 0.46 10.63 5.43
N LEU A 262 1.68 10.06 5.43
CA LEU A 262 2.87 10.71 4.87
C LEU A 262 2.72 10.99 3.37
N VAL A 263 2.14 10.05 2.61
CA VAL A 263 1.91 10.27 1.17
C VAL A 263 0.83 11.33 0.95
N ALA A 264 -0.21 11.37 1.80
CA ALA A 264 -1.24 12.41 1.72
C ALA A 264 -0.69 13.81 2.03
N GLU A 265 0.17 13.94 3.04
CA GLU A 265 0.80 15.22 3.43
C GLU A 265 1.86 15.69 2.43
N GLY A 266 2.55 14.76 1.75
CA GLY A 266 3.50 15.07 0.67
C GLY A 266 2.84 15.57 -0.63
N SER A 267 1.52 15.45 -0.74
CA SER A 267 0.72 16.00 -1.84
C SER A 267 0.25 17.43 -1.52
N ASP A 268 1.19 18.38 -1.49
CA ASP A 268 0.88 19.80 -1.26
C ASP A 268 0.23 20.44 -2.51
N ASP A 269 -1.03 20.06 -2.77
CA ASP A 269 -1.98 20.91 -3.49
C ASP A 269 -2.93 21.51 -2.44
N GLN A 270 -2.69 22.80 -2.14
CA GLN A 270 -3.56 23.65 -1.34
C GLN A 270 -5.01 23.64 -1.88
N PHE A 271 -5.85 22.70 -1.43
CA PHE A 271 -7.30 22.81 -1.58
C PHE A 271 -7.97 22.73 -0.21
N LYS A 272 -8.20 23.93 0.35
CA LYS A 272 -8.93 24.16 1.59
C LYS A 272 -10.22 23.33 1.65
N PHE A 273 -10.40 22.65 2.78
CA PHE A 273 -11.53 21.82 3.25
C PHE A 273 -12.96 22.44 3.17
N SER A 274 -13.17 23.56 2.48
CA SER A 274 -14.47 24.25 2.42
C SER A 274 -15.36 23.86 1.23
N THR A 275 -14.81 23.14 0.24
CA THR A 275 -15.53 22.82 -1.01
C THR A 275 -16.19 21.43 -0.95
N GLN A 276 -15.69 20.50 -0.15
CA GLN A 276 -16.23 19.13 -0.03
C GLN A 276 -17.67 19.07 0.51
N ASP A 277 -18.06 19.94 1.45
CA ASP A 277 -19.43 19.96 2.00
C ASP A 277 -20.50 20.43 0.98
N LYS A 278 -20.11 21.27 0.01
CA LYS A 278 -21.02 21.74 -1.04
C LYS A 278 -21.11 20.78 -2.22
N THR A 279 -20.02 20.09 -2.55
CA THR A 279 -20.00 19.08 -3.63
C THR A 279 -20.73 17.81 -3.21
N LEU A 280 -20.59 17.35 -1.96
CA LEU A 280 -21.33 16.19 -1.43
C LEU A 280 -22.84 16.44 -1.37
N LYS A 281 -23.27 17.65 -0.98
CA LYS A 281 -24.69 18.03 -1.00
C LYS A 281 -25.26 18.11 -2.43
N ARG A 282 -24.47 18.57 -3.41
CA ARG A 282 -24.87 18.58 -4.82
C ARG A 282 -24.92 17.17 -5.44
N GLN A 283 -23.98 16.30 -5.07
CA GLN A 283 -23.93 14.92 -5.55
C GLN A 283 -25.07 14.06 -4.96
N ALA A 284 -25.45 14.28 -3.70
CA ALA A 284 -26.61 13.62 -3.10
C ALA A 284 -27.92 13.98 -3.83
N THR A 285 -28.10 15.24 -4.24
CA THR A 285 -29.28 15.68 -5.01
C THR A 285 -29.26 15.17 -6.46
N GLN A 286 -28.08 15.05 -7.08
CA GLN A 286 -27.96 14.48 -8.44
C GLN A 286 -28.16 12.96 -8.48
N ILE A 287 -27.83 12.24 -7.40
CA ILE A 287 -28.08 10.79 -7.31
C ILE A 287 -29.59 10.51 -7.22
N GLU A 288 -30.37 11.32 -6.49
CA GLU A 288 -31.84 11.20 -6.47
C GLU A 288 -32.48 11.49 -7.84
N GLU A 289 -31.92 12.42 -8.63
CA GLU A 289 -32.37 12.69 -10.01
C GLU A 289 -32.00 11.56 -10.97
N LEU A 290 -30.77 11.03 -10.89
CA LEU A 290 -30.29 9.93 -11.74
C LEU A 290 -30.96 8.58 -11.43
N GLU A 291 -31.36 8.33 -10.17
CA GLU A 291 -32.17 7.16 -9.80
C GLU A 291 -33.63 7.27 -10.31
N GLY A 292 -34.12 8.50 -10.53
CA GLY A 292 -35.38 8.77 -11.22
C GLY A 292 -35.29 8.50 -12.73
N GLU A 293 -34.16 8.83 -13.35
CA GLU A 293 -33.92 8.69 -14.80
C GLU A 293 -33.51 7.26 -15.22
N ALA A 294 -32.86 6.47 -14.34
CA ALA A 294 -32.48 5.08 -14.60
C ALA A 294 -33.67 4.09 -14.74
N ARG A 295 -34.92 4.54 -14.54
CA ARG A 295 -36.14 3.79 -14.91
C ARG A 295 -36.51 3.93 -16.40
N GLN A 296 -35.79 4.71 -17.19
CA GLN A 296 -36.01 4.83 -18.64
C GLN A 296 -34.69 4.72 -19.41
N CYS A 297 -34.71 3.86 -20.43
CA CYS A 297 -33.72 3.68 -21.51
C CYS A 297 -32.49 2.80 -21.24
N ALA A 298 -32.68 1.51 -21.53
CA ALA A 298 -31.66 0.65 -22.13
C ALA A 298 -31.51 1.00 -23.63
N CYS A 299 -30.27 1.21 -24.11
CA CYS A 299 -29.69 0.61 -25.33
C CYS A 299 -28.37 1.29 -25.81
N ARG A 300 -27.39 0.41 -26.11
CA ARG A 300 -26.38 0.41 -27.21
C ARG A 300 -25.08 1.24 -27.18
N ASP A 301 -23.99 0.46 -27.12
CA ASP A 301 -22.92 0.26 -28.12
C ASP A 301 -21.85 1.35 -28.45
N SER A 302 -20.63 1.09 -27.95
CA SER A 302 -19.40 0.71 -28.70
C SER A 302 -18.31 1.75 -29.14
N HIS A 303 -17.05 1.35 -28.82
CA HIS A 303 -15.72 1.57 -29.46
C HIS A 303 -15.07 2.97 -29.54
N ASN A 304 -13.92 3.14 -28.86
CA ASN A 304 -12.61 3.46 -29.49
C ASN A 304 -11.44 3.30 -28.49
N PHE A 305 -10.30 2.76 -28.94
CA PHE A 305 -9.08 2.55 -28.13
C PHE A 305 -8.05 3.62 -28.51
N ASP A 306 -7.79 4.56 -27.61
CA ASP A 306 -6.81 5.64 -27.79
C ASP A 306 -6.12 5.98 -26.46
N ILE A 307 -4.90 6.52 -26.53
CA ILE A 307 -3.95 6.79 -25.43
C ILE A 307 -4.45 7.85 -24.43
N GLU A 308 -5.70 8.29 -24.55
CA GLU A 308 -6.47 9.03 -23.54
C GLU A 308 -7.00 8.13 -22.40
N HIS A 309 -6.89 6.79 -22.50
CA HIS A 309 -7.34 5.84 -21.48
C HIS A 309 -6.59 5.90 -20.13
N TRP A 310 -5.66 6.85 -19.96
CA TRP A 310 -4.93 7.08 -18.70
C TRP A 310 -5.33 8.38 -17.99
N LYS A 311 -6.31 9.14 -18.52
CA LYS A 311 -6.71 10.43 -17.93
C LYS A 311 -7.99 10.39 -17.11
N GLU A 312 -8.83 9.36 -17.24
CA GLU A 312 -10.19 9.41 -16.66
C GLU A 312 -10.52 8.32 -15.62
N GLN A 313 -9.58 7.45 -15.22
CA GLN A 313 -9.82 6.48 -14.14
C GLN A 313 -8.88 6.54 -12.93
N ASP A 314 -7.80 7.33 -12.97
CA ASP A 314 -6.84 7.43 -11.85
C ASP A 314 -6.95 8.74 -11.04
N VAL A 315 -7.97 9.57 -11.30
CA VAL A 315 -8.24 10.79 -10.52
C VAL A 315 -9.38 10.57 -9.53
N MET A 316 -9.14 9.74 -8.52
CA MET A 316 -9.85 9.86 -7.25
C MET A 316 -8.91 9.46 -6.12
N PHE A 317 -8.32 10.46 -5.48
CA PHE A 317 -8.06 10.53 -4.03
C PHE A 317 -8.19 9.18 -3.28
N VAL A 318 -7.24 8.28 -3.55
CA VAL A 318 -7.23 6.88 -3.10
C VAL A 318 -6.95 6.79 -1.59
N GLN A 319 -6.35 7.82 -1.03
CA GLN A 319 -5.85 7.79 0.35
C GLN A 319 -6.93 8.04 1.38
N THR A 320 -7.93 8.89 1.13
CA THR A 320 -8.90 9.24 2.19
C THR A 320 -9.79 8.06 2.64
N PRO A 321 -10.35 7.22 1.74
CA PRO A 321 -11.12 6.05 2.18
C PRO A 321 -10.26 5.00 2.87
N VAL A 322 -9.04 4.76 2.36
CA VAL A 322 -8.07 3.80 2.92
C VAL A 322 -7.62 4.26 4.31
N VAL A 323 -7.16 5.51 4.44
CA VAL A 323 -6.74 6.11 5.72
C VAL A 323 -7.89 6.08 6.71
N LYS A 324 -9.11 6.47 6.32
CA LYS A 324 -10.28 6.48 7.22
C LYS A 324 -10.61 5.08 7.74
N LEU A 325 -10.57 4.06 6.89
CA LEU A 325 -10.83 2.68 7.32
C LEU A 325 -9.70 2.13 8.18
N ILE A 326 -8.44 2.41 7.85
CA ILE A 326 -7.29 2.03 8.69
C ILE A 326 -7.39 2.71 10.06
N SER A 327 -7.73 4.00 10.12
CA SER A 327 -7.98 4.70 11.38
C SER A 327 -9.11 4.07 12.19
N GLN A 328 -10.21 3.66 11.56
CA GLN A 328 -11.30 2.92 12.24
C GLN A 328 -10.82 1.58 12.83
N ILE A 329 -9.97 0.85 12.10
CA ILE A 329 -9.35 -0.40 12.59
C ILE A 329 -8.46 -0.12 13.82
N LEU A 330 -7.69 0.96 13.79
CA LEU A 330 -6.79 1.36 14.88
C LEU A 330 -7.53 1.94 16.10
N GLU A 331 -8.68 2.59 15.90
CA GLU A 331 -9.50 3.20 16.97
C GLU A 331 -10.26 2.20 17.84
N THR A 332 -10.31 0.92 17.45
CA THR A 332 -10.81 -0.17 18.31
C THR A 332 -9.84 -0.47 19.47
N LYS A 333 -9.64 0.50 20.37
CA LYS A 333 -8.94 0.29 21.64
C LYS A 333 -9.84 -0.50 22.59
N PRO A 334 -9.32 -1.51 23.30
CA PRO A 334 -10.05 -2.12 24.40
C PRO A 334 -10.28 -1.07 25.49
N THR A 335 -11.52 -0.62 25.66
CA THR A 335 -11.88 0.26 26.77
C THR A 335 -12.08 -0.60 28.01
N VAL A 336 -11.12 -0.55 28.94
CA VAL A 336 -11.27 -1.18 30.26
C VAL A 336 -11.97 -0.18 31.18
N LEU A 337 -13.27 -0.39 31.41
CA LEU A 337 -14.01 0.35 32.43
C LEU A 337 -13.72 -0.30 33.80
N ILE A 338 -12.80 0.28 34.58
CA ILE A 338 -12.59 -0.15 35.95
C ILE A 338 -13.58 0.61 36.85
N VAL A 339 -14.67 -0.06 37.26
CA VAL A 339 -15.67 0.51 38.17
C VAL A 339 -15.58 -0.18 39.51
N GLY A 340 -15.44 0.57 40.61
CA GLY A 340 -15.30 0.01 41.95
C GLY A 340 -15.93 0.84 43.05
N GLU A 341 -16.34 0.14 44.11
CA GLU A 341 -16.77 0.80 45.34
C GLU A 341 -15.60 1.57 45.98
N PRO A 342 -15.89 2.73 46.62
CA PRO A 342 -14.86 3.55 47.24
C PRO A 342 -14.03 2.74 48.26
N GLY A 343 -12.71 2.76 48.10
CA GLY A 343 -11.77 2.16 49.05
C GLY A 343 -11.13 0.82 48.65
N ILE A 344 -11.47 0.26 47.48
CA ILE A 344 -10.90 -1.03 47.02
C ILE A 344 -9.68 -0.83 46.08
N GLY A 345 -9.21 0.41 45.88
CA GLY A 345 -8.03 0.68 45.05
C GLY A 345 -8.23 0.25 43.59
N LYS A 346 -9.31 0.71 42.98
CA LYS A 346 -9.59 0.54 41.55
C LYS A 346 -8.95 1.64 40.72
#